data_AF-S2L9I6-F1
#
_entry.id   AF-S2L9I6-F1
#
_cell.length_a   1.000
_cell.length_b   1.000
_cell.length_c   1.000
_cell.angle_alpha   90.00
_cell.angle_beta   90.00
_cell.angle_gamma   90.00
#
_symmetry.space_group_name_H-M   'P 1'
#
loop_
_entity.id
_entity.type
_entity.pdbx_description
1 polymer ?
#
loop_
_entity_poly.entity_id
_entity_poly.type
_entity_poly.pdbx_seq_one_letter_code
_entity_poly.pdbx_strand_id
1 'polypeptide(L)'
;MKAVIRGNTIRFHERGHFIPEGHSRAVPFTNVYRWEVEPNCLRLFHERRGAEHAVWLFDLIEDEASSTLVSHDAHLCGDDRYSARLTPLTNGFDLNWHIEGPRKDEAIHYRYRHT
;
A
#
# COMPACT_ATOMS: atom_id res chain seq x y z
N MET A 1 4.19 13.12 4.66
CA MET A 1 2.93 12.36 4.55
C MET A 1 1.85 13.07 5.37
N LYS A 2 0.60 13.08 4.93
CA LYS A 2 -0.55 13.57 5.72
C LYS A 2 -1.64 12.51 5.73
N ALA A 3 -2.13 12.14 6.91
CA ALA A 3 -3.29 11.27 7.06
C ALA A 3 -4.56 12.11 7.27
N VAL A 4 -5.66 11.74 6.61
CA VAL A 4 -6.99 12.33 6.81
C VAL A 4 -7.96 11.21 7.17
N ILE A 5 -8.56 11.30 8.35
CA ILE A 5 -9.47 10.28 8.89
C ILE A 5 -10.91 10.77 8.76
N ARG A 6 -11.81 9.92 8.24
CA ARG A 6 -13.26 10.17 8.19
C ARG A 6 -14.01 8.85 8.36
N GLY A 7 -14.72 8.70 9.47
CA GLY A 7 -15.41 7.44 9.79
C GLY A 7 -14.40 6.29 9.85
N ASN A 8 -14.66 5.21 9.12
CA ASN A 8 -13.77 4.05 8.99
C ASN A 8 -12.71 4.21 7.89
N THR A 9 -12.66 5.35 7.21
CA THR A 9 -11.73 5.60 6.10
C THR A 9 -10.54 6.45 6.55
N ILE A 10 -9.34 6.07 6.13
CA ILE A 10 -8.09 6.82 6.32
C ILE A 10 -7.46 7.06 4.95
N ARG A 11 -7.18 8.31 4.59
CA ARG A 11 -6.42 8.65 3.39
C ARG A 11 -5.02 9.11 3.73
N PHE A 12 -4.02 8.42 3.19
CA PHE A 12 -2.63 8.87 3.22
C PHE A 12 -2.30 9.60 1.94
N HIS A 13 -1.98 10.89 2.09
CA HIS A 13 -1.42 11.72 1.03
C HIS A 13 0.10 11.71 1.14
N GLU A 14 0.73 11.08 0.17
CA GLU A 14 2.16 10.93 0.06
C GLU A 14 2.69 11.81 -1.07
N ARG A 15 3.85 12.40 -0.82
CA ARG A 15 4.61 13.13 -1.82
C ARG A 15 6.08 13.02 -1.47
N GLY A 16 6.91 12.98 -2.48
CA GLY A 16 8.35 12.92 -2.30
C GLY A 16 9.06 12.96 -3.63
N HIS A 17 10.34 12.62 -3.59
CA HIS A 17 11.15 12.43 -4.78
C HIS A 17 11.98 11.17 -4.60
N PHE A 18 12.28 10.49 -5.70
CA PHE A 18 13.28 9.43 -5.74
C PHE A 18 14.28 9.74 -6.86
N ILE A 19 15.50 9.22 -6.72
CA ILE A 19 16.53 9.32 -7.76
C ILE A 19 16.73 7.89 -8.25
N PRO A 20 16.32 7.58 -9.50
CA PRO A 20 16.59 6.27 -10.08
C PRO A 20 18.10 6.04 -10.14
N GLU A 21 18.52 4.79 -9.92
CA GLU A 21 19.93 4.43 -10.04
C GLU A 21 20.47 4.80 -11.43
N GLY A 22 21.68 5.37 -11.49
CA GLY A 22 22.28 5.85 -12.74
C GLY A 22 21.77 7.21 -13.24
N HIS A 23 20.84 7.85 -12.54
CA HIS A 23 20.34 9.18 -12.88
C HIS A 23 20.72 10.22 -11.81
N SER A 24 20.96 11.46 -12.24
CA SER A 24 21.25 12.60 -11.34
C SER A 24 20.01 13.45 -11.03
N ARG A 25 18.91 13.22 -11.75
CA ARG A 25 17.68 14.00 -11.61
C ARG A 25 16.67 13.27 -10.73
N ALA A 26 16.19 13.99 -9.71
CA ALA A 26 15.11 13.53 -8.87
C ALA A 26 13.76 13.52 -9.63
N VAL A 27 13.00 12.45 -9.47
CA VAL A 27 11.66 12.27 -10.02
C VAL A 27 10.65 12.51 -8.89
N PRO A 28 9.78 13.53 -8.99
CA PRO A 28 8.74 13.73 -8.00
C PRO A 28 7.69 12.63 -8.10
N PHE A 29 7.10 12.24 -6.97
CA PHE A 29 5.94 11.37 -6.93
C PHE A 29 4.90 11.89 -5.96
N THR A 30 3.65 11.51 -6.21
CA THR A 30 2.52 11.71 -5.31
C THR A 30 1.65 10.47 -5.33
N ASN A 31 1.25 9.98 -4.15
CA ASN A 31 0.27 8.91 -4.01
C ASN A 31 -0.86 9.34 -3.08
N VAL A 32 -2.05 8.80 -3.34
CA VAL A 32 -3.17 8.85 -2.40
C VAL A 32 -3.63 7.41 -2.18
N TYR A 33 -3.39 6.92 -0.98
CA TYR A 33 -3.85 5.60 -0.54
C TYR A 33 -5.05 5.76 0.38
N ARG A 34 -6.18 5.16 -0.01
CA ARG A 34 -7.39 5.09 0.81
C ARG A 34 -7.44 3.74 1.48
N TRP A 35 -7.44 3.76 2.81
CA TRP A 35 -7.64 2.61 3.66
C TRP A 35 -9.07 2.64 4.19
N GLU A 36 -9.75 1.50 4.17
CA GLU A 36 -11.06 1.32 4.78
C GLU A 36 -10.95 0.23 5.83
N VAL A 37 -11.32 0.56 7.07
CA VAL A 37 -11.36 -0.38 8.19
C VAL A 37 -12.72 -1.05 8.18
N GLU A 38 -12.75 -2.33 7.82
CA GLU A 38 -13.96 -3.14 7.83
C GLU A 38 -13.91 -4.13 9.00
N PRO A 39 -15.04 -4.72 9.43
CA PRO A 39 -15.08 -5.63 10.58
C PRO A 39 -14.12 -6.82 10.49
N ASN A 40 -13.84 -7.30 9.27
CA ASN A 40 -13.06 -8.52 9.04
C ASN A 40 -11.78 -8.31 8.21
N CYS A 41 -11.53 -7.10 7.72
CA CYS A 41 -10.35 -6.81 6.89
C CYS A 41 -10.00 -5.32 6.87
N LEU A 42 -8.77 -5.02 6.43
CA LEU A 42 -8.36 -3.68 6.01
C LEU A 42 -8.31 -3.64 4.49
N ARG A 43 -9.15 -2.82 3.87
CA ARG A 43 -9.11 -2.62 2.41
C ARG A 43 -8.17 -1.49 2.04
N LEU A 44 -7.34 -1.71 1.03
CA LEU A 44 -6.45 -0.71 0.48
C LEU A 44 -6.82 -0.39 -0.97
N PHE A 45 -6.94 0.89 -1.28
CA PHE A 45 -7.14 1.42 -2.62
C PHE A 45 -6.09 2.46 -2.96
N HIS A 46 -5.74 2.56 -4.25
CA HIS A 46 -4.95 3.66 -4.81
C HIS A 46 -5.82 4.60 -5.63
N GLU A 47 -5.84 5.88 -5.25
CA GLU A 47 -6.67 6.91 -5.90
C GLU A 47 -5.89 7.68 -6.99
N ARG A 48 -4.96 7.04 -7.72
CA ARG A 48 -4.19 7.72 -8.80
C ARG A 48 -5.05 8.33 -9.91
N ARG A 49 -6.27 7.82 -10.10
CA ARG A 49 -7.24 8.31 -11.10
C ARG A 49 -8.34 9.18 -10.46
N GLY A 50 -8.13 9.62 -9.21
CA GLY A 50 -9.13 10.30 -8.41
C GLY A 50 -9.96 9.33 -7.55
N ALA A 51 -10.67 9.88 -6.56
CA ALA A 51 -11.41 9.09 -5.56
C ALA A 51 -12.54 8.25 -6.16
N GLU A 52 -13.23 8.75 -7.19
CA GLU A 52 -14.32 8.03 -7.89
C GLU A 52 -13.81 6.88 -8.78
N HIS A 53 -12.51 6.83 -9.04
CA HIS A 53 -11.85 5.80 -9.85
C HIS A 53 -10.73 5.12 -9.06
N ALA A 54 -10.96 4.93 -7.76
CA ALA A 54 -10.04 4.24 -6.87
C ALA A 54 -9.80 2.80 -7.36
N VAL A 55 -8.53 2.42 -7.50
CA VAL A 55 -8.13 1.06 -7.85
C VAL A 55 -7.98 0.27 -6.56
N TRP A 56 -8.78 -0.78 -6.38
CA TRP A 56 -8.59 -1.72 -5.28
C TRP A 56 -7.24 -2.43 -5.42
N LEU A 57 -6.51 -2.54 -4.31
CA LEU A 57 -5.22 -3.21 -4.23
C LEU A 57 -5.28 -4.46 -3.37
N PHE A 58 -5.74 -4.37 -2.13
CA PHE A 58 -5.75 -5.51 -1.22
C PHE A 58 -6.94 -5.45 -0.28
N ASP A 59 -7.45 -6.62 0.07
CA ASP A 59 -8.12 -6.84 1.35
C ASP A 59 -7.11 -7.57 2.24
N LEU A 60 -6.66 -6.92 3.30
CA LEU A 60 -5.71 -7.51 4.26
C LEU A 60 -6.50 -8.15 5.40
N ILE A 61 -6.26 -9.44 5.62
CA ILE A 61 -6.86 -10.24 6.69
C ILE A 61 -5.79 -10.68 7.67
N GLU A 62 -6.18 -11.04 8.88
CA GLU A 62 -5.25 -11.60 9.87
C GLU A 62 -4.64 -12.91 9.36
N ASP A 63 -3.32 -13.04 9.54
CA ASP A 63 -2.59 -14.28 9.31
C ASP A 63 -2.71 -15.15 10.57
N GLU A 64 -3.42 -16.28 10.51
CA GLU A 64 -3.65 -17.14 11.68
C GLU A 64 -2.35 -17.59 12.39
N ALA A 65 -1.23 -17.63 11.66
CA ALA A 65 0.06 -18.06 12.19
C ALA A 65 0.91 -16.93 12.79
N SER A 66 0.52 -15.65 12.61
CA SER A 66 1.35 -14.52 13.03
C SER A 66 0.54 -13.29 13.45
N SER A 67 1.18 -12.30 14.09
CA SER A 67 0.51 -11.03 14.41
C SER A 67 0.54 -10.04 13.23
N THR A 68 0.47 -10.54 11.99
CA THR A 68 0.51 -9.72 10.78
C THR A 68 -0.81 -9.81 10.02
N LEU A 69 -1.04 -8.86 9.10
CA LEU A 69 -2.09 -9.01 8.11
C LEU A 69 -1.50 -9.34 6.74
N VAL A 70 -2.17 -10.18 5.97
CA VAL A 70 -1.77 -10.59 4.63
C VAL A 70 -2.91 -10.35 3.65
N SER A 71 -2.57 -10.10 2.39
CA SER A 71 -3.57 -10.01 1.31
C SER A 71 -4.35 -11.32 1.22
N HIS A 72 -5.68 -11.25 1.35
CA HIS A 72 -6.57 -12.40 1.18
C HIS A 72 -6.44 -12.98 -0.23
N ASP A 73 -6.53 -12.10 -1.23
CA ASP A 73 -6.29 -12.41 -2.63
C ASP A 73 -5.21 -11.50 -3.19
N ALA A 74 -4.47 -12.00 -4.18
CA ALA A 74 -3.58 -11.17 -4.95
C ALA A 74 -4.36 -10.28 -5.92
N HIS A 75 -4.01 -9.01 -6.00
CA HIS A 75 -4.55 -8.12 -7.03
C HIS A 75 -3.88 -8.39 -8.38
N LEU A 76 -4.71 -8.62 -9.40
CA LEU A 76 -4.25 -8.92 -10.75
C LEU A 76 -4.34 -7.66 -11.61
N CYS A 77 -3.20 -7.22 -12.13
CA CYS A 77 -3.11 -6.07 -13.03
C CYS A 77 -2.39 -6.49 -14.32
N GLY A 78 -3.15 -6.97 -15.31
CA GLY A 78 -2.58 -7.64 -16.48
C GLY A 78 -1.97 -8.98 -16.06
N ASP A 79 -0.71 -9.21 -16.45
CA ASP A 79 0.04 -10.42 -16.08
C ASP A 79 0.79 -10.28 -14.73
N ASP A 80 0.69 -9.12 -14.08
CA ASP A 80 1.33 -8.85 -12.80
C ASP A 80 0.39 -9.23 -11.64
N ARG A 81 0.94 -9.93 -10.65
CA ARG A 81 0.29 -10.34 -9.41
C ARG A 81 0.86 -9.53 -8.25
N TYR A 82 -0.02 -8.85 -7.54
CA TYR A 82 0.30 -8.01 -6.40
C TYR A 82 -0.14 -8.72 -5.11
N SER A 83 0.77 -8.88 -4.16
CA SER A 83 0.44 -9.33 -2.80
C SER A 83 1.04 -8.40 -1.76
N ALA A 84 0.52 -8.45 -0.53
CA ALA A 84 1.01 -7.60 0.54
C ALA A 84 1.00 -8.28 1.91
N ARG A 85 1.92 -7.82 2.76
CA ARG A 85 1.97 -8.13 4.20
C ARG A 85 2.12 -6.84 5.00
N LEU A 86 1.24 -6.64 5.97
CA LEU A 86 1.29 -5.57 6.95
C LEU A 86 1.78 -6.12 8.28
N THR A 87 2.87 -5.55 8.79
CA THR A 87 3.42 -5.87 10.12
C THR A 87 3.17 -4.70 11.06
N PRO A 88 2.25 -4.84 12.04
CA PRO A 88 2.04 -3.84 13.08
C PRO A 88 3.30 -3.64 13.91
N LEU A 89 3.57 -2.40 14.32
CA LEU A 89 4.68 -2.01 15.19
C LEU A 89 4.16 -1.12 16.31
N THR A 90 4.95 -0.94 17.37
CA THR A 90 4.58 -0.07 18.50
C THR A 90 4.43 1.40 18.10
N ASN A 91 5.12 1.85 17.05
CA ASN A 91 5.13 3.23 16.58
C ASN A 91 4.55 3.41 15.17
N GLY A 92 3.76 2.44 14.68
CA GLY A 92 3.15 2.47 13.36
C GLY A 92 3.06 1.09 12.76
N PHE A 93 3.39 0.95 11.48
CA PHE A 93 3.37 -0.33 10.80
C PHE A 93 4.25 -0.33 9.55
N ASP A 94 4.65 -1.51 9.13
CA ASP A 94 5.27 -1.75 7.84
C ASP A 94 4.25 -2.37 6.89
N LEU A 95 4.30 -1.96 5.62
CA LEU A 95 3.53 -2.57 4.55
C LEU A 95 4.50 -2.97 3.43
N ASN A 96 4.67 -4.27 3.24
CA ASN A 96 5.53 -4.85 2.21
C ASN A 96 4.65 -5.32 1.05
N TRP A 97 4.97 -4.86 -0.16
CA TRP A 97 4.31 -5.24 -1.40
C TRP A 97 5.24 -6.14 -2.17
N HIS A 98 4.70 -7.16 -2.81
CA HIS A 98 5.42 -7.96 -3.79
C HIS A 98 4.62 -7.99 -5.09
N ILE A 99 5.27 -7.60 -6.18
CA ILE A 99 4.70 -7.55 -7.53
C ILE A 99 5.48 -8.52 -8.39
N GLU A 100 4.83 -9.61 -8.77
CA GLU A 100 5.42 -10.68 -9.57
C GLU A 100 4.71 -10.77 -10.92
N GLY A 101 5.46 -10.68 -12.01
CA GLY A 101 4.94 -10.83 -13.36
C GLY A 101 6.05 -11.23 -14.34
N PRO A 102 5.74 -11.47 -15.62
CA PRO A 102 6.72 -11.95 -16.60
C PRO A 102 7.96 -11.05 -16.77
N ARG A 103 7.85 -9.78 -16.39
CA ARG A 103 8.90 -8.76 -16.50
C ARG A 103 9.20 -8.04 -15.19
N LYS A 104 8.55 -8.42 -14.10
CA LYS A 104 8.63 -7.73 -12.81
C LYS A 104 8.83 -8.74 -11.70
N ASP A 105 9.78 -8.41 -10.84
CA ASP A 105 9.93 -8.98 -9.52
C ASP A 105 10.31 -7.82 -8.62
N GLU A 106 9.27 -7.11 -8.15
CA GLU A 106 9.42 -5.83 -7.46
C GLU A 106 8.93 -5.95 -6.02
N ALA A 107 9.77 -5.50 -5.08
CA ALA A 107 9.43 -5.39 -3.67
C ALA A 107 9.36 -3.91 -3.27
N ILE A 108 8.24 -3.51 -2.65
CA ILE A 108 8.05 -2.13 -2.16
C ILE A 108 7.82 -2.18 -0.65
N HIS A 109 8.70 -1.53 0.12
CA HIS A 109 8.60 -1.47 1.58
C HIS A 109 8.17 -0.07 2.04
N TYR A 110 6.92 0.06 2.46
CA TYR A 110 6.42 1.27 3.11
C TYR A 110 6.61 1.18 4.62
N ARG A 111 7.04 2.30 5.22
CA ARG A 111 7.24 2.47 6.67
C ARG A 111 6.40 3.61 7.18
N TYR A 112 5.21 3.31 7.70
CA TYR A 112 4.32 4.30 8.29
C TYR A 112 4.66 4.44 9.78
N ARG A 113 4.92 5.67 10.24
CA ARG A 113 5.33 5.96 11.62
C ARG A 113 4.54 7.12 12.21
N HIS A 114 4.18 7.02 13.49
CA HIS A 114 3.58 8.08 14.30
C HIS A 114 4.68 8.71 15.16
N THR A 115 5.62 9.41 14.54
CA THR A 115 6.54 10.32 15.24
C THR A 115 5.88 11.67 15.43
#